data_AF-A0A838TXX0-F1
#
_entry.id   AF-A0A838TXX0-F1
#
_cell.length_a   1.000
_cell.length_b   1.000
_cell.length_c   1.000
_cell.angle_alpha   90.00
_cell.angle_beta   90.00
_cell.angle_gamma   90.00
#
_symmetry.space_group_name_H-M   'P 1'
#
loop_
_entity.id
_entity.type
_entity.pdbx_description
1 polymer ?
#
loop_
_entity_poly.entity_id
_entity_poly.type
_entity_poly.pdbx_seq_one_letter_code
_entity_poly.pdbx_strand_id
1 'polypeptide(L)'
;MDREPNNLGNIFDKHIEFEFVEEDVDATMTTMTEDPYIHHVPTLTGGIGYSGVYNFYKNHFIGKMPKDMKITNVSRTTGKD
;
A
#
# COMPACT_ATOMS: atom_id res chain seq x y z
N MET A 1 21.11 -3.70 1.29
CA MET A 1 20.10 -4.76 1.41
C MET A 1 19.72 -5.14 0.00
N ASP A 2 20.17 -6.31 -0.43
CA ASP A 2 19.97 -6.81 -1.77
C ASP A 2 18.47 -7.07 -1.98
N ARG A 3 17.81 -6.24 -2.79
CA ARG A 3 16.45 -6.52 -3.23
C ARG A 3 16.55 -7.67 -4.23
N GLU A 4 16.13 -8.87 -3.82
CA GLU A 4 15.97 -10.01 -4.73
C GLU A 4 15.20 -9.54 -5.96
N PRO A 5 15.78 -9.65 -7.16
CA PRO A 5 15.08 -9.27 -8.38
C PRO A 5 13.91 -10.24 -8.55
N ASN A 6 12.71 -9.71 -8.74
CA ASN A 6 11.51 -10.47 -9.17
C ASN A 6 10.52 -10.93 -8.09
N ASN A 7 10.20 -10.10 -7.09
CA ASN A 7 9.03 -10.39 -6.25
C ASN A 7 8.09 -9.23 -5.92
N LEU A 8 7.67 -8.49 -6.96
CA LEU A 8 6.59 -7.49 -6.86
C LEU A 8 5.28 -8.09 -6.32
N GLY A 9 5.06 -9.39 -6.55
CA GLY A 9 3.96 -10.17 -5.99
C GLY A 9 3.91 -10.07 -4.47
N ASN A 10 4.96 -10.59 -3.83
CA ASN A 10 5.08 -10.67 -2.39
C ASN A 10 5.20 -9.28 -1.74
N ILE A 11 5.88 -8.32 -2.38
CA ILE A 11 5.93 -6.94 -1.86
C ILE A 11 4.52 -6.36 -1.80
N PHE A 12 3.72 -6.54 -2.85
CA PHE A 12 2.33 -6.08 -2.85
C PHE A 12 1.46 -6.86 -1.86
N ASP A 13 1.65 -8.18 -1.71
CA ASP A 13 0.92 -8.95 -0.71
C ASP A 13 1.21 -8.44 0.71
N LYS A 14 2.47 -8.13 1.02
CA LYS A 14 2.86 -7.52 2.30
C LYS A 14 2.32 -6.10 2.47
N HIS A 15 2.31 -5.31 1.40
CA HIS A 15 1.71 -3.98 1.41
C HIS A 15 0.22 -4.04 1.80
N ILE A 16 -0.55 -4.93 1.16
CA ILE A 16 -1.97 -5.16 1.44
C ILE A 16 -2.20 -5.70 2.85
N GLU A 17 -1.35 -6.61 3.32
CA GLU A 17 -1.39 -7.12 4.70
C GLU A 17 -1.20 -5.99 5.73
N PHE A 18 -0.21 -5.11 5.52
CA PHE A 18 0.02 -3.97 6.40
C PHE A 18 -1.13 -2.95 6.37
N GLU A 19 -1.71 -2.67 5.20
CA GLU A 19 -2.82 -1.72 5.07
C GLU A 19 -4.13 -2.22 5.71
N PHE A 20 -4.42 -3.51 5.60
CA PHE A 20 -5.78 -4.03 5.83
C PHE A 20 -5.90 -5.11 6.89
N VAL A 21 -4.79 -5.70 7.34
CA VAL A 21 -4.78 -6.73 8.40
C VAL A 21 -4.08 -6.19 9.63
N GLU A 22 -2.85 -5.69 9.48
CA GLU A 22 -2.09 -5.13 10.60
C GLU A 22 -2.50 -3.68 10.91
N GLU A 23 -3.06 -2.98 9.91
CA GLU A 23 -3.43 -1.56 9.99
C GLU A 23 -2.26 -0.66 10.46
N ASP A 24 -1.04 -0.99 10.02
CA ASP A 24 0.20 -0.35 10.43
C ASP A 24 0.76 0.55 9.32
N VAL A 25 0.62 1.86 9.52
CA VAL A 25 1.09 2.89 8.57
C VAL A 25 2.61 2.84 8.39
N ASP A 26 3.36 2.66 9.47
CA ASP A 26 4.82 2.69 9.41
C ASP A 26 5.32 1.45 8.63
N ALA A 27 4.73 0.27 8.90
CA ALA A 27 5.01 -0.96 8.16
C ALA A 27 4.63 -0.84 6.67
N THR A 28 3.43 -0.33 6.36
CA THR A 28 3.00 -0.07 4.96
C THR A 28 4.03 0.78 4.22
N MET A 29 4.52 1.85 4.84
CA MET A 29 5.47 2.76 4.21
C MET A 29 6.84 2.14 3.94
N THR A 30 7.22 1.04 4.63
CA THR A 30 8.47 0.29 4.31
C THR A 30 8.41 -0.47 2.98
N THR A 31 7.20 -0.72 2.47
CA THR A 31 6.97 -1.44 1.20
C THR A 31 6.87 -0.50 0.00
N MET A 32 6.87 0.81 0.23
CA MET A 32 6.79 1.83 -0.80
C MET A 32 8.18 2.20 -1.36
N THR A 33 8.17 2.90 -2.50
CA THR A 33 9.37 3.54 -3.05
C THR A 33 9.81 4.75 -2.22
N GLU A 34 11.00 5.30 -2.50
CA GLU A 34 11.51 6.50 -1.81
C GLU A 34 10.67 7.76 -2.08
N ASP A 35 10.09 7.85 -3.28
CA ASP A 35 9.17 8.92 -3.69
C ASP A 35 7.80 8.34 -4.12
N PRO A 36 6.94 7.96 -3.16
CA PRO A 36 5.67 7.31 -3.47
C PRO A 36 4.58 8.31 -3.84
N TYR A 37 3.57 7.85 -4.57
CA TYR A 37 2.36 8.60 -4.83
C TYR A 37 1.14 7.66 -4.74
N ILE A 38 0.06 8.15 -4.16
CA ILE A 38 -1.23 7.45 -4.12
C ILE A 38 -2.33 8.41 -4.50
N HIS A 39 -3.29 7.94 -5.30
CA HIS A 39 -4.42 8.75 -5.74
C HIS A 39 -5.69 7.91 -5.77
N HIS A 40 -6.64 8.24 -4.90
CA HIS A 40 -8.01 7.77 -4.95
C HIS A 40 -8.78 8.59 -5.99
N VAL A 41 -8.84 8.06 -7.21
CA VAL A 41 -9.48 8.71 -8.36
C VAL A 41 -10.92 9.18 -8.11
N PRO A 42 -11.81 8.41 -7.45
CA PRO A 42 -13.21 8.82 -7.28
C PRO A 42 -13.37 10.10 -6.45
N THR A 43 -12.43 10.36 -5.53
CA THR A 43 -12.48 11.48 -4.58
C THR A 43 -11.42 12.53 -4.84
N LEU A 44 -10.53 12.30 -5.80
CA LEU A 44 -9.35 13.12 -6.07
C LEU A 44 -8.49 13.38 -4.83
N THR A 45 -8.40 12.39 -3.93
CA THR A 45 -7.63 12.47 -2.68
C THR A 45 -6.42 11.55 -2.72
N GLY A 46 -5.40 11.86 -1.92
CA GLY A 46 -4.19 11.05 -1.88
C GLY A 46 -3.00 11.81 -1.30
N GLY A 47 -1.81 11.40 -1.69
CA GLY A 47 -0.55 11.99 -1.25
C GLY A 47 0.55 11.83 -2.30
N ILE A 48 1.50 12.75 -2.29
CA ILE A 48 2.69 12.75 -3.14
C ILE A 48 3.92 12.86 -2.24
N GLY A 49 4.95 12.07 -2.56
CA GLY A 49 6.15 11.92 -1.77
C GLY A 49 5.88 11.26 -0.42
N TYR A 50 6.96 10.91 0.29
CA TYR A 50 6.89 10.14 1.53
C TYR A 50 5.94 10.78 2.55
N SER A 51 6.13 12.06 2.87
CA SER A 51 5.31 12.76 3.87
C SER A 51 3.85 12.92 3.43
N GLY A 52 3.59 13.13 2.14
CA GLY A 52 2.23 13.25 1.63
C GLY A 52 1.46 11.94 1.74
N VAL A 53 2.07 10.84 1.28
CA VAL A 53 1.47 9.50 1.34
C VAL A 53 1.31 9.05 2.80
N TYR A 54 2.33 9.24 3.64
CA TYR A 54 2.27 8.91 5.07
C TYR A 54 1.09 9.59 5.76
N ASN A 55 0.95 10.91 5.57
CA ASN A 55 -0.14 11.68 6.17
C ASN A 55 -1.50 11.26 5.64
N PHE A 56 -1.60 10.94 4.34
CA PHE A 56 -2.85 10.45 3.77
C PHE A 56 -3.25 9.11 4.40
N TYR A 57 -2.32 8.15 4.45
CA TYR A 57 -2.54 6.83 5.05
C TYR A 57 -2.95 6.90 6.51
N LYS A 58 -2.20 7.62 7.32
CA LYS A 58 -2.46 7.79 8.76
C LYS A 58 -3.82 8.42 9.06
N ASN A 59 -4.18 9.46 8.32
CA ASN A 59 -5.31 10.29 8.70
C ASN A 59 -6.61 9.90 7.97
N HIS A 60 -6.53 9.29 6.79
CA HIS A 60 -7.68 9.15 5.89
C HIS A 60 -7.94 7.74 5.36
N PHE A 61 -7.00 6.80 5.48
CA PHE A 61 -7.13 5.50 4.80
C PHE A 61 -6.97 4.29 5.73
N ILE A 62 -5.77 4.05 6.26
CA ILE A 62 -5.45 2.85 7.03
C ILE A 62 -6.24 2.88 8.36
N GLY A 63 -6.93 1.77 8.66
CA GLY A 63 -7.82 1.65 9.82
C GLY A 63 -9.10 2.52 9.76
N LYS A 64 -9.46 3.08 8.61
CA LYS A 64 -10.70 3.86 8.41
C LYS A 64 -11.84 3.08 7.77
N MET A 65 -11.60 1.83 7.43
CA MET A 65 -12.58 0.95 6.79
C MET A 65 -13.46 0.24 7.84
N PRO A 66 -14.64 -0.26 7.45
CA PRO A 66 -15.47 -1.10 8.32
C PRO A 66 -14.70 -2.35 8.81
N LYS A 67 -14.96 -2.77 10.06
CA LYS A 67 -14.28 -3.91 10.70
C LYS A 67 -14.49 -5.24 10.00
N ASP A 68 -15.52 -5.36 9.17
CA ASP A 68 -15.89 -6.56 8.43
C ASP A 68 -15.42 -6.54 6.97
N MET A 69 -14.63 -5.53 6.57
CA MET A 69 -14.04 -5.48 5.25
C MET A 69 -13.12 -6.67 4.99
N LYS A 70 -13.17 -7.20 3.77
CA LYS A 70 -12.31 -8.30 3.32
C LYS A 70 -11.70 -7.96 1.97
N ILE A 71 -10.40 -8.23 1.83
CA ILE A 71 -9.69 -8.13 0.55
C ILE A 71 -9.54 -9.55 -0.03
N THR A 72 -9.91 -9.73 -1.29
CA THR A 72 -9.74 -11.01 -2.01
C THR A 72 -9.06 -10.73 -3.33
N ASN A 73 -7.90 -11.33 -3.56
CA ASN A 73 -7.22 -11.27 -4.85
C ASN A 73 -8.04 -12.07 -5.89
N VAL A 74 -8.49 -11.39 -6.95
CA VAL A 74 -9.25 -12.03 -8.04
C VAL A 74 -8.32 -12.58 -9.11
N SER A 75 -7.32 -11.79 -9.49
CA SER A 75 -6.27 -12.18 -10.42
C SER A 75 -5.02 -11.32 -10.22
N ARG A 76 -3.87 -11.84 -10.66
CA ARG A 76 -2.61 -11.11 -10.71
C ARG A 76 -1.88 -11.43 -12.01
N THR A 77 -1.36 -10.39 -12.65
CA THR A 77 -0.44 -10.51 -13.79
C THR A 77 0.83 -9.78 -13.44
N THR A 78 1.97 -10.45 -13.56
CA THR A 78 3.29 -9.90 -13.28
C THR A 78 4.18 -10.03 -14.51
N GLY A 79 4.95 -8.99 -14.80
CA GLY A 79 6.01 -9.05 -15.81
C GLY A 79 7.18 -9.89 -15.34
N LYS A 80 7.96 -10.37 -16.30
CA LYS A 80 9.36 -10.72 -16.07
C LYS A 80 10.12 -9.43 -16.32
N ASP A 81 10.72 -8.86 -15.28
CA ASP A 81 11.59 -7.67 -15.34
C ASP A 81 10.86 -6.31 -15.36
#